data_AF-A0A1D5RL90-F1
#
_entry.id   AF-A0A1D5RL90-F1
#
_cell.length_a   1.000
_cell.length_b   1.000
_cell.length_c   1.000
_cell.angle_alpha   90.00
_cell.angle_beta   90.00
_cell.angle_gamma   90.00
#
_symmetry.space_group_name_H-M   'P 1'
#
loop_
_entity.id
_entity.type
_entity.pdbx_description
1 polymer ?
#
loop_
_entity_poly.entity_id
_entity_poly.type
_entity_poly.pdbx_seq_one_letter_code
_entity_poly.pdbx_strand_id
1 'polypeptide(L)'
;MVSGNVRVMSEMLTELVPTQVEPADLELLQELNRTCRAMQQRILELIPRISNEQLTEELLMINDNLNNVFLRHERFERFRTGQTAKASSEAELATD
;
A
#
# COMPACT_ATOMS: atom_id res chain seq x y z
N MET A 1 -8.44 -15.02 2.04
CA MET A 1 -7.01 -14.82 2.35
C MET A 1 -6.54 -13.40 2.03
N VAL A 2 -6.82 -12.84 0.84
CA VAL A 2 -6.40 -11.49 0.44
C VAL A 2 -6.87 -10.39 1.40
N SER A 3 -8.16 -10.38 1.77
CA SER A 3 -8.72 -9.37 2.67
C SER A 3 -8.12 -9.40 4.08
N GLY A 4 -7.62 -10.57 4.52
CA GLY A 4 -6.95 -10.70 5.81
C GLY A 4 -5.59 -10.01 5.82
N ASN A 5 -4.80 -10.18 4.75
CA ASN A 5 -3.48 -9.56 4.64
C ASN A 5 -3.56 -8.03 4.50
N VAL A 6 -4.54 -7.53 3.74
CA VAL A 6 -4.82 -6.08 3.62
C VAL A 6 -5.19 -5.50 4.98
N ARG A 7 -6.04 -6.20 5.75
CA ARG A 7 -6.47 -5.77 7.07
C ARG A 7 -5.30 -5.73 8.07
N VAL A 8 -4.54 -6.81 8.18
CA VAL A 8 -3.38 -6.90 9.10
C VAL A 8 -2.34 -5.82 8.76
N MET A 9 -2.03 -5.65 7.47
CA MET A 9 -1.09 -4.61 7.05
C MET A 9 -1.61 -3.19 7.36
N SER A 10 -2.91 -2.95 7.24
CA SER A 10 -3.52 -1.66 7.59
C SER A 10 -3.57 -1.40 9.10
N GLU A 11 -3.80 -2.44 9.91
CA GLU A 11 -3.75 -2.36 11.38
C GLU A 11 -2.33 -2.07 11.85
N MET A 12 -1.32 -2.79 11.32
CA MET A 12 0.09 -2.53 11.61
C MET A 12 0.51 -1.09 11.25
N LEU A 13 0.11 -0.58 10.07
CA LEU A 13 0.43 0.80 9.66
C LEU A 13 -0.24 1.88 10.52
N THR A 14 -1.27 1.53 11.29
CA THR A 14 -1.97 2.44 12.20
C THR A 14 -1.32 2.44 13.59
N GLU A 15 -0.87 1.28 14.06
CA GLU A 15 -0.27 1.11 15.39
C GLU A 15 1.23 1.44 15.42
N LEU A 16 1.95 1.23 14.31
CA LEU A 16 3.40 1.43 14.27
C LEU A 16 3.77 2.91 14.14
N VAL A 17 4.64 3.37 15.04
CA VAL A 17 5.27 4.71 14.94
C VAL A 17 6.48 4.61 14.00
N PRO A 18 6.50 5.33 12.86
CA PRO A 18 7.53 5.14 11.83
C PRO A 18 8.97 5.30 12.33
N THR A 19 9.20 6.17 13.32
CA THR A 19 10.55 6.48 13.85
C THR A 19 11.03 5.51 14.94
N GLN A 20 10.16 4.63 15.43
CA GLN A 20 10.43 3.74 16.57
C GLN A 20 10.08 2.27 16.25
N VAL A 21 9.92 1.94 14.97
CA VAL A 21 9.55 0.59 14.56
C VAL A 21 10.66 -0.40 14.90
N GLU A 22 10.30 -1.53 15.50
CA GLU A 22 11.27 -2.60 15.76
C GLU A 22 11.63 -3.32 14.46
N PRO A 23 12.86 -3.87 14.33
CA PRO A 23 13.29 -4.56 13.13
C PRO A 23 12.38 -5.73 12.73
N ALA A 24 11.86 -6.49 13.71
CA ALA A 24 10.97 -7.62 13.46
C ALA A 24 9.62 -7.19 12.87
N ASP A 25 9.04 -6.09 13.37
CA ASP A 25 7.80 -5.53 12.83
C ASP A 25 7.98 -4.99 11.42
N LEU A 26 9.16 -4.40 11.13
CA LEU A 26 9.50 -3.93 9.80
C LEU A 26 9.65 -5.08 8.80
N GLU A 27 10.29 -6.19 9.19
CA GLU A 27 10.39 -7.38 8.34
C GLU A 27 9.02 -7.98 8.03
N LEU A 28 8.15 -8.09 9.04
CA LEU A 28 6.77 -8.55 8.86
C LEU A 28 5.99 -7.61 7.93
N LEU A 29 6.12 -6.30 8.11
CA LEU A 29 5.47 -5.31 7.25
C LEU A 29 5.94 -5.42 5.79
N GLN A 30 7.25 -5.65 5.56
CA GLN A 30 7.79 -5.88 4.24
C GLN A 30 7.30 -7.19 3.61
N GLU A 31 7.16 -8.27 4.39
CA GLU A 31 6.61 -9.54 3.92
C GLU A 31 5.14 -9.41 3.52
N LEU A 32 4.35 -8.72 4.34
CA LEU A 32 2.95 -8.41 4.02
C LEU A 32 2.85 -7.57 2.75
N ASN A 33 3.69 -6.56 2.60
CA ASN A 33 3.74 -5.73 1.38
C ASN A 33 4.06 -6.57 0.13
N ARG A 34 5.07 -7.46 0.19
CA ARG A 34 5.40 -8.38 -0.92
C ARG A 34 4.22 -9.26 -1.28
N THR A 35 3.55 -9.83 -0.28
CA THR A 35 2.38 -10.69 -0.48
C THR A 35 1.21 -9.92 -1.09
N CYS A 36 0.91 -8.72 -0.59
CA CYS A 36 -0.12 -7.85 -1.13
C CYS A 36 0.17 -7.45 -2.59
N ARG A 37 1.43 -7.20 -2.96
CA ARG A 37 1.81 -6.90 -4.36
C ARG A 37 1.60 -8.10 -5.29
N ALA A 38 1.94 -9.32 -4.85
CA ALA A 38 1.65 -10.53 -5.60
C ALA A 38 0.13 -10.74 -5.78
N MET A 39 -0.66 -10.43 -4.75
CA MET A 39 -2.12 -10.49 -4.82
C MET A 39 -2.69 -9.45 -5.81
N GLN A 40 -2.17 -8.22 -5.79
CA GLN A 40 -2.56 -7.19 -6.75
C GLN A 40 -2.26 -7.62 -8.19
N GLN A 41 -1.05 -8.13 -8.45
CA GLN A 41 -0.69 -8.64 -9.77
C GLN A 41 -1.67 -9.72 -10.24
N ARG A 42 -2.04 -10.64 -9.35
CA ARG A 42 -3.02 -11.69 -9.66
C ARG A 42 -4.40 -11.12 -9.95
N ILE A 43 -4.84 -10.08 -9.23
CA ILE A 43 -6.11 -9.39 -9.48
C ILE A 43 -6.12 -8.73 -10.87
N LEU A 44 -5.05 -8.00 -11.21
CA LEU A 44 -4.92 -7.34 -12.51
C LEU A 44 -4.90 -8.34 -13.68
N GLU A 45 -4.34 -9.54 -13.48
CA GLU A 45 -4.40 -10.62 -14.47
C GLU A 45 -5.80 -11.25 -14.61
N LEU A 46 -6.61 -11.24 -13.54
CA LEU A 46 -7.93 -11.86 -13.50
C LEU A 46 -9.04 -10.96 -14.06
N ILE A 47 -8.99 -9.65 -13.77
CA ILE A 47 -9.98 -8.66 -14.23
C ILE A 47 -10.31 -8.79 -15.73
N PRO A 48 -9.34 -8.81 -16.68
CA PRO A 48 -9.66 -8.89 -18.10
C PRO A 48 -10.20 -10.26 -18.55
N ARG A 49 -10.14 -11.29 -17.69
CA ARG A 49 -10.55 -12.66 -17.99
C ARG A 49 -11.95 -12.99 -17.47
N ILE A 50 -12.56 -12.10 -16.70
CA ILE A 50 -13.85 -12.32 -16.04
C ILE A 50 -14.94 -11.56 -16.80
N SER A 51 -15.95 -12.29 -17.26
CA SER A 51 -17.12 -11.73 -17.95
C SER A 51 -18.26 -11.37 -17.00
N ASN A 52 -18.18 -11.78 -15.73
CA ASN A 52 -19.18 -11.46 -14.71
C ASN A 52 -18.89 -10.09 -14.11
N GLU A 53 -19.77 -9.11 -14.37
CA GLU A 53 -19.61 -7.72 -13.93
C GLU A 53 -19.54 -7.59 -12.41
N GLN A 54 -20.36 -8.33 -11.66
CA GLN A 54 -20.37 -8.29 -10.19
C GLN A 54 -19.03 -8.75 -9.61
N LEU A 55 -18.47 -9.82 -10.17
CA LEU A 55 -17.17 -10.34 -9.72
C LEU A 55 -16.02 -9.38 -10.12
N THR A 56 -16.12 -8.74 -11.28
CA THR A 56 -15.17 -7.71 -11.70
C THR A 56 -15.22 -6.50 -10.77
N GLU A 57 -16.42 -6.04 -10.37
CA GLU A 57 -16.59 -4.97 -9.38
C GLU A 57 -15.95 -5.32 -8.04
N GLU A 58 -16.19 -6.54 -7.52
CA GLU A 58 -15.57 -7.01 -6.27
C GLU A 58 -14.04 -7.02 -6.36
N LEU A 59 -13.47 -7.46 -7.49
CA LEU A 59 -12.02 -7.47 -7.70
C LEU A 59 -11.44 -6.06 -7.78
N LEU A 60 -12.14 -5.11 -8.40
CA LEU A 60 -11.74 -3.71 -8.44
C LEU A 60 -11.77 -3.09 -7.03
N MET A 61 -12.80 -3.37 -6.23
CA MET A 61 -12.87 -2.92 -4.83
C MET A 61 -11.71 -3.48 -3.99
N ILE A 62 -11.32 -4.74 -4.17
CA ILE A 62 -10.16 -5.32 -3.48
C ILE A 62 -8.86 -4.65 -3.95
N ASN A 63 -8.73 -4.37 -5.24
CA ASN A 63 -7.58 -3.66 -5.81
C ASN A 63 -7.43 -2.24 -5.24
N ASP A 64 -8.53 -1.50 -5.09
CA ASP A 64 -8.52 -0.17 -4.50
C ASP A 64 -8.08 -0.20 -3.04
N ASN A 65 -8.53 -1.20 -2.28
CA ASN A 65 -8.07 -1.42 -0.90
C ASN A 65 -6.56 -1.73 -0.84
N LEU A 66 -6.04 -2.53 -1.77
CA LEU A 66 -4.60 -2.79 -1.89
C LEU A 66 -3.82 -1.51 -2.20
N ASN A 67 -4.28 -0.70 -3.16
CA ASN A 67 -3.68 0.59 -3.50
C ASN A 67 -3.62 1.53 -2.30
N ASN A 68 -4.71 1.62 -1.53
CA ASN A 68 -4.76 2.44 -0.32
C ASN A 68 -3.72 2.01 0.72
N VAL A 69 -3.54 0.71 0.93
CA VAL A 69 -2.53 0.18 1.85
C VAL A 69 -1.10 0.45 1.34
N PHE A 70 -0.86 0.35 0.03
CA PHE A 70 0.46 0.67 -0.53
C PHE A 70 0.84 2.14 -0.36
N LEU A 71 -0.11 3.07 -0.55
CA LEU A 71 0.11 4.50 -0.32
C LEU A 71 0.45 4.79 1.14
N ARG A 72 -0.24 4.13 2.08
CA ARG A 72 0.04 4.25 3.53
C ARG A 72 1.42 3.70 3.87
N HIS A 73 1.80 2.55 3.30
CA HIS A 73 3.12 1.96 3.49
C HIS A 73 4.24 2.83 2.92
N GLU A 74 4.07 3.41 1.72
CA GLU A 74 5.04 4.33 1.14
C GLU A 74 5.23 5.57 2.03
N ARG A 75 4.14 6.14 2.54
CA ARG A 75 4.19 7.27 3.47
C ARG A 75 4.90 6.89 4.77
N PHE A 76 4.62 5.72 5.32
CA PHE A 76 5.30 5.18 6.50
C PHE A 76 6.81 5.10 6.28
N GLU A 77 7.25 4.53 5.15
CA GLU A 77 8.67 4.42 4.80
C GLU A 77 9.34 5.80 4.65
N ARG A 78 8.67 6.76 4.00
CA ARG A 78 9.19 8.14 3.86
C ARG A 78 9.40 8.81 5.22
N PHE A 79 8.47 8.64 6.16
CA PHE A 79 8.62 9.18 7.51
C PHE A 79 9.72 8.45 8.30
N ARG A 80 9.83 7.13 8.16
CA ARG A 80 10.87 6.32 8.80
C ARG A 80 12.27 6.72 8.36
N THR A 81 12.49 6.95 7.07
CA THR A 81 13.82 7.32 6.53
C THR A 81 14.14 8.81 6.64
N GLY A 82 13.28 9.62 7.28
CA GLY A 82 13.45 11.07 7.38
C GLY A 82 13.34 11.80 6.04
N GLN A 83 12.77 11.18 5.01
CA GLN A 83 12.48 11.79 3.72
C GLN A 83 11.10 12.45 3.76
N THR A 84 10.91 13.42 4.64
CA THR A 84 9.72 14.27 4.63
C THR A 84 9.78 15.17 3.39
N ALA A 85 9.04 14.77 2.35
CA ALA A 85 8.57 15.58 1.23
C ALA A 85 9.44 16.80 0.85
N LYS A 86 10.60 16.56 0.22
CA LYS A 86 11.27 17.61 -0.59
C LYS A 86 10.59 17.80 -1.96
N ALA A 87 9.49 17.11 -2.22
CA ALA A 87 8.79 17.12 -3.52
C ALA A 87 7.55 18.03 -3.57
N SER A 88 7.26 18.80 -2.51
CA SER A 88 6.12 19.74 -2.47
C SER A 88 6.53 21.21 -2.55
N SER A 89 7.82 21.53 -2.69
CA SER A 89 8.35 22.91 -2.63
C SER A 89 9.03 23.39 -3.91
N GLU A 90 9.19 22.53 -4.93
CA GLU A 90 9.85 22.91 -6.20
C GLU A 90 8.85 23.31 -7.31
N ALA A 91 7.54 23.27 -7.07
CA ALA A 91 6.52 23.72 -8.02
C ALA A 91 6.13 25.21 -7.87
N GLU A 92 6.56 25.91 -6.82
CA GLU A 92 6.22 27.33 -6.56
C GLU A 92 7.36 28.32 -6.86
N LEU A 93 8.54 27.85 -7.33
CA LEU A 93 9.70 28.72 -7.60
C LEU A 93 9.98 28.93 -9.10
N ALA A 94 9.07 28.53 -9.99
CA ALA A 94 9.22 28.70 -11.44
C ALA A 94 8.34 29.81 -12.05
N THR A 95 7.82 30.73 -11.23
CA THR A 95 7.14 31.94 -11.68
C THR A 95 7.67 33.16 -10.94
N ASP A 96 8.83 33.66 -11.38
CA ASP A 96 9.16 35.09 -11.37
C ASP A 96 10.07 35.38 -12.58
#